data_AF-A0A966INY3-F1
#
_entry.id   AF-A0A966INY3-F1
#
_cell.length_a   1.000
_cell.length_b   1.000
_cell.length_c   1.000
_cell.angle_alpha   90.00
_cell.angle_beta   90.00
_cell.angle_gamma   90.00
#
_symmetry.space_group_name_H-M   'P 1'
#
loop_
_entity.id
_entity.type
_entity.pdbx_description
1 polymer ?
#
loop_
_entity_poly.entity_id
_entity_poly.type
_entity_poly.pdbx_seq_one_letter_code
_entity_poly.pdbx_strand_id
1 'polypeptide(L)' 'MVDKTLTRMDLNEAVFREVGLSRNESADLVESVLNHISDAMVKGEQVKISSFGTFSLRDKSARVGRNPKTGDE' A
#
# COMPACT_ATOMS: atom_id res chain seq x y z
N MET A 1 -13.55 19.03 9.61
CA MET A 1 -12.19 19.09 9.05
C MET A 1 -12.23 18.33 7.74
N VAL A 2 -11.71 18.87 6.65
CA VAL A 2 -11.54 18.07 5.43
C VAL A 2 -10.46 17.05 5.74
N ASP A 3 -10.81 15.77 5.78
CA ASP A 3 -9.83 14.69 5.96
C ASP A 3 -8.87 14.72 4.78
N LYS A 4 -7.67 15.26 5.01
CA LYS A 4 -6.61 15.27 4.00
C LYS A 4 -6.23 13.81 3.74
N THR A 5 -6.42 13.35 2.50
CA THR A 5 -5.95 12.04 2.07
C THR A 5 -4.43 12.06 1.99
N LEU A 6 -3.77 11.15 2.72
CA LEU A 6 -2.33 10.97 2.66
C LEU A 6 -1.92 10.40 1.29
N THR A 7 -0.95 11.02 0.64
CA THR A 7 -0.45 10.61 -0.67
C THR A 7 0.99 10.09 -0.60
N ARG A 8 1.47 9.47 -1.69
CA ARG A 8 2.88 9.08 -1.81
C ARG A 8 3.82 10.29 -1.68
N MET A 9 3.42 11.45 -2.21
CA MET A 9 4.23 12.67 -2.10
C MET A 9 4.41 13.11 -0.65
N ASP A 10 3.37 12.95 0.19
CA ASP A 10 3.47 13.25 1.62
C ASP A 10 4.45 12.31 2.33
N LEU A 11 4.50 11.03 1.94
CA LEU A 11 5.47 10.05 2.47
C LEU A 11 6.91 10.40 2.05
N ASN A 12 7.11 10.75 0.78
CA ASN A 12 8.42 11.16 0.26
C ASN A 12 8.95 12.40 1.00
N GLU A 13 8.07 13.39 1.22
CA GLU A 13 8.40 14.60 1.97
C GLU A 13 8.73 14.29 3.44
N ALA A 14 8.04 13.34 4.06
CA ALA A 14 8.35 12.92 5.43
C ALA A 14 9.75 12.29 5.52
N VAL A 15 10.10 11.39 4.59
CA VAL A 15 11.44 10.78 4.52
C VAL A 15 12.52 11.83 4.24
N PHE A 16 12.26 12.75 3.31
CA PHE A 16 13.15 13.87 3.00
C PHE A 16 13.48 14.69 4.25
N ARG A 17 12.46 15.03 5.05
CA ARG A 17 12.61 15.84 6.26
C ARG A 17 13.35 15.11 7.39
N GLU A 18 13.09 13.82 7.56
CA GLU A 18 13.65 13.05 8.67
C GLU A 18 15.08 12.59 8.40
N VAL A 19 15.38 12.18 7.17
CA VAL A 19 16.66 11.53 6.82
C VAL A 19 17.62 12.49 6.11
N GLY A 20 17.14 13.62 5.57
CA GLY A 20 17.97 14.63 4.91
C GLY A 20 18.54 14.22 3.55
N LEU A 21 18.02 13.13 2.96
CA LEU A 21 18.32 12.72 1.58
C LEU A 21 17.81 13.75 0.56
N SER A 22 18.18 13.64 -0.71
CA SER A 22 17.52 14.45 -1.75
C SER A 22 16.06 14.02 -1.93
N ARG A 23 15.25 14.90 -2.54
CA ARG A 23 13.84 14.59 -2.86
C ARG A 23 13.71 13.37 -3.77
N ASN A 24 14.65 13.19 -4.69
CA ASN A 24 14.66 12.06 -5.62
C ASN A 24 14.97 10.76 -4.87
N GLU A 25 16.04 10.74 -4.08
CA GLU A 25 16.40 9.56 -3.28
C GLU A 25 15.31 9.19 -2.27
N SER A 26 14.63 10.18 -1.69
CA SER A 26 13.50 9.95 -0.79
C SER A 26 12.31 9.30 -1.52
N ALA A 27 12.03 9.73 -2.75
CA ALA A 27 11.00 9.13 -3.57
C ALA A 27 11.35 7.70 -3.98
N ASP A 28 12.60 7.47 -4.39
CA ASP A 28 13.10 6.15 -4.78
C ASP A 28 13.04 5.16 -3.61
N LEU A 29 13.36 5.62 -2.38
CA LEU A 29 13.30 4.79 -1.19
C LEU A 29 11.86 4.35 -0.86
N VAL A 30 10.91 5.30 -0.88
CA VAL A 30 9.50 5.00 -0.61
C VAL A 30 8.95 4.04 -1.67
N GLU A 31 9.25 4.29 -2.94
CA GLU A 31 8.83 3.42 -4.05
C GLU A 31 9.43 2.02 -3.92
N SER A 32 10.71 1.91 -3.54
CA SER A 32 11.39 0.64 -3.30
C SER A 32 10.71 -0.18 -2.18
N VAL A 33 10.35 0.45 -1.07
CA VAL A 33 9.64 -0.22 0.03
C VAL A 33 8.28 -0.74 -0.43
N LEU A 34 7.49 0.07 -1.14
CA LEU A 34 6.16 -0.34 -1.63
C LEU A 34 6.25 -1.49 -2.64
N ASN A 35 7.25 -1.45 -3.52
CA ASN A 35 7.51 -2.51 -4.49
C ASN A 35 7.95 -3.80 -3.78
N HIS A 36 8.84 -3.71 -2.79
CA HIS A 36 9.26 -4.89 -2.03
C HIS A 36 8.10 -5.58 -1.31
N ILE A 37 7.19 -4.80 -0.71
CA ILE A 37 5.95 -5.33 -0.10
C ILE A 37 5.08 -6.02 -1.17
N SER A 38 4.89 -5.37 -2.31
CA SER A 38 4.06 -5.90 -3.40
C SER A 38 4.63 -7.19 -3.98
N ASP A 39 5.94 -7.25 -4.21
CA ASP A 39 6.63 -8.43 -4.75
C ASP A 39 6.55 -9.62 -3.79
N ALA A 40 6.72 -9.41 -2.49
CA ALA A 40 6.54 -10.46 -1.49
C ALA A 40 5.11 -11.02 -1.52
N MET A 41 4.11 -10.12 -1.59
CA MET A 41 2.70 -10.53 -1.67
C MET A 41 2.40 -11.29 -2.95
N VAL A 42 2.96 -10.90 -4.11
CA VAL A 42 2.80 -11.66 -5.37
C VAL A 42 3.36 -13.08 -5.27
N LYS A 43 4.43 -13.27 -4.50
CA LYS A 43 5.06 -14.59 -4.27
C LYS A 43 4.30 -15.49 -3.30
N GLY A 44 3.18 -15.04 -2.72
CA GLY A 44 2.47 -15.82 -1.70
C GLY A 44 2.94 -15.55 -0.27
N GLU A 45 3.88 -14.62 -0.07
CA GLU A 45 4.50 -14.40 1.23
C GLU A 45 3.65 -13.46 2.11
N GLN A 46 3.72 -13.67 3.43
CA GLN A 46 3.14 -12.75 4.42
C GLN A 46 4.15 -11.66 4.77
N VAL A 47 3.75 -10.39 4.66
CA VAL A 47 4.58 -9.26 5.08
C VAL A 47 4.16 -8.80 6.46
N LYS A 48 5.09 -8.83 7.43
CA LYS A 48 4.85 -8.39 8.81
C LYS A 48 5.76 -7.20 9.14
N ILE A 49 5.14 -6.06 9.44
CA ILE A 49 5.84 -4.85 9.87
C ILE A 49 5.47 -4.59 11.32
N SER A 50 6.43 -4.82 12.23
CA SER A 50 6.25 -4.63 13.67
C SER A 50 5.75 -3.21 13.98
N SER A 51 4.80 -3.11 14.92
CA SER A 51 4.16 -1.85 15.32
C SER A 51 3.37 -1.11 14.21
N PHE A 52 3.16 -1.75 13.05
CA PHE A 52 2.37 -1.19 11.97
C PHE A 52 1.24 -2.12 11.55
N GLY A 53 1.56 -3.29 10.99
CA GLY A 53 0.53 -4.18 10.45
C GLY A 53 1.07 -5.45 9.82
N THR A 54 0.14 -6.31 9.40
CA THR A 54 0.43 -7.54 8.67
C THR A 54 -0.38 -7.59 7.39
N PHE A 55 0.30 -7.78 6.27
CA PHE A 55 -0.31 -8.00 4.96
C PHE A 55 -0.29 -9.49 4.67
N SER A 56 -1.45 -10.04 4.31
CA SER A 56 -1.60 -11.46 4.00
C SER A 56 -2.54 -11.66 2.82
N LEU A 57 -2.24 -12.66 2.00
CA LEU A 57 -3.13 -13.10 0.94
C LEU A 57 -4.25 -13.96 1.52
N ARG A 58 -5.43 -13.84 0.92
CA ARG A 58 -6.57 -14.71 1.23
C ARG A 58 -7.17 -15.19 -0.07
N ASP A 59 -7.18 -16.49 -0.25
CA ASP A 59 -7.92 -17.12 -1.34
C ASP A 59 -9.42 -16.98 -1.07
N LYS A 60 -10.17 -16.51 -2.07
CA LYS A 60 -11.61 -16.32 -1.98
C LYS A 60 -12.30 -17.27 -2.94
N SER A 61 -13.27 -18.03 -2.42
CA SER A 61 -14.12 -18.88 -3.24
C SER A 61 -15.01 -18.04 -4.18
N ALA A 62 -15.38 -18.61 -5.32
CA ALA A 62 -16.38 -18.02 -6.19
C ALA A 62 -17.71 -17.83 -5.44
N ARG A 63 -18.40 -16.73 -5.75
CA ARG A 63 -19.73 -16.39 -5.24
C ARG A 63 -20.47 -15.59 -6.29
N VAL A 64 -21.80 -15.67 -6.26
CA VAL A 64 -22.67 -14.95 -7.19
C VAL A 64 -22.40 -13.44 -7.04
N GLY A 65 -22.03 -12.82 -8.16
CA GLY A 65 -21.92 -11.36 -8.25
C GLY A 65 -23.32 -10.76 -8.31
N ARG A 66 -23.46 -9.48 -7.97
CA ARG A 66 -24.70 -8.74 -8.24
C ARG A 66 -24.34 -7.35 -8.69
N ASN A 67 -25.06 -6.82 -9.66
CA ASN A 67 -24.93 -5.43 -10.05
C ASN A 67 -25.56 -4.54 -8.96
N PRO A 68 -24.80 -3.72 -8.21
CA PRO A 68 -25.37 -2.91 -7.13
C PRO A 68 -26.37 -1.86 -7.62
N LYS A 69 -26.39 -1.53 -8.91
CA LYS A 69 -27.31 -0.54 -9.50
C LYS A 69 -28.62 -1.15 -9.99
N THR A 70 -28.60 -2.36 -10.56
CA THR A 70 -29.78 -3.00 -11.16
C THR A 70 -30.35 -4.14 -10.33
N GLY A 71 -29.54 -4.74 -9.45
CA GLY A 71 -29.93 -5.88 -8.63
C GLY A 71 -29.81 -7.23 -9.35
N ASP A 72 -29.44 -7.24 -10.63
CA ASP A 72 -29.26 -8.46 -11.41
C ASP A 72 -28.10 -9.29 -10.87
N GLU A 73 -28.30 -10.62 -10.86
CA GLU A 73 -27.32 -11.65 -10.47
C GLU A 73 -26.40 -12.06 -11.63
#